data_AF-A0A5I4K3X5-F1
#
_entry.id   AF-A0A5I4K3X5-F1
#
_cell.length_a   1.000
_cell.length_b   1.000
_cell.length_c   1.000
_cell.angle_alpha   90.00
_cell.angle_beta   90.00
_cell.angle_gamma   90.00
#
_symmetry.space_group_name_H-M   'P 1'
#
loop_
_entity.id
_entity.type
_entity.pdbx_description
1 polymer ?
#
loop_
_entity_poly.entity_id
_entity_poly.type
_entity_poly.pdbx_seq_one_letter_code
_entity_poly.pdbx_strand_id
1 'polypeptide(L)'
;ELEIANKIGRSKNWVASIVSLKENGEDKLLSAVESGRIPIYIAVEISRAKGVDIQHLLLEGFNSGELNSKQIGAIKRILSQRETSGKGSDNNSFVQGVKKKRITSDELKELYQENVKTHKIIHTRSEFTISSLMVVKEIMVNLLRNREFSDLLSVESLNSVPAFILDNVDPARGLENE
;
A
#
# COMPACT_ATOMS: atom_id res chain seq x y z
N GLU A 1 -18.46 13.41 -8.89
CA GLU A 1 -17.51 13.32 -7.76
C GLU A 1 -18.08 12.65 -6.51
N LEU A 2 -19.21 13.10 -5.93
CA LEU A 2 -19.75 12.54 -4.68
C LEU A 2 -20.13 11.05 -4.80
N GLU A 3 -20.72 10.66 -5.92
CA GLU A 3 -21.06 9.25 -6.18
C GLU A 3 -19.81 8.36 -6.27
N ILE A 4 -18.74 8.85 -6.92
CA ILE A 4 -17.45 8.15 -7.03
C ILE A 4 -16.83 8.01 -5.64
N ALA A 5 -16.82 9.09 -4.86
CA ALA A 5 -16.29 9.15 -3.50
C ALA A 5 -16.95 8.10 -2.59
N ASN A 6 -18.29 7.99 -2.65
CA ASN A 6 -19.06 6.99 -1.92
C ASN A 6 -18.73 5.55 -2.35
N LYS A 7 -18.55 5.32 -3.65
CA LYS A 7 -18.20 3.99 -4.19
C LYS A 7 -16.80 3.51 -3.78
N ILE A 8 -15.84 4.42 -3.59
CA ILE A 8 -14.44 4.09 -3.27
C ILE A 8 -14.07 4.31 -1.79
N GLY A 9 -15.02 4.74 -0.95
CA GLY A 9 -14.77 5.02 0.46
C GLY A 9 -13.80 6.18 0.71
N ARG A 10 -13.81 7.22 -0.14
CA ARG A 10 -12.98 8.42 0.00
C ARG A 10 -13.84 9.67 0.13
N SER A 11 -13.23 10.78 0.55
CA SER A 11 -13.94 12.07 0.63
C SER A 11 -14.13 12.68 -0.76
N LYS A 12 -15.19 13.49 -0.92
CA LYS A 12 -15.42 14.27 -2.15
C LYS A 12 -14.21 15.14 -2.50
N ASN A 13 -13.60 15.78 -1.51
CA ASN A 13 -12.43 16.63 -1.69
C ASN A 13 -11.21 15.87 -2.22
N TRP A 14 -11.03 14.61 -1.79
CA TRP A 14 -9.96 13.76 -2.30
C TRP A 14 -10.17 13.46 -3.79
N VAL A 15 -11.40 13.09 -4.19
CA VAL A 15 -11.72 12.86 -5.61
C VAL A 15 -11.53 14.11 -6.45
N ALA A 16 -11.99 15.27 -5.97
CA ALA A 16 -11.81 16.55 -6.65
C ALA A 16 -10.32 16.92 -6.80
N SER A 17 -9.49 16.59 -5.81
CA SER A 17 -8.03 16.80 -5.87
C SER A 17 -7.37 15.93 -6.93
N ILE A 18 -7.76 14.66 -7.05
CA ILE A 18 -7.28 13.74 -8.10
C ILE A 18 -7.70 14.22 -9.49
N VAL A 19 -8.97 14.61 -9.64
CA VAL A 19 -9.49 15.15 -10.91
C VAL A 19 -8.72 16.42 -11.31
N SER A 20 -8.52 17.35 -10.38
CA SER A 20 -7.77 18.59 -10.65
C SER A 20 -6.32 18.33 -11.06
N LEU A 21 -5.64 17.35 -10.44
CA LEU A 21 -4.30 16.96 -10.85
C LEU A 21 -4.28 16.38 -12.28
N LYS A 22 -5.28 15.57 -12.62
CA LYS A 22 -5.40 14.97 -13.95
C LYS A 22 -5.71 16.01 -15.02
N GLU A 23 -6.63 16.93 -14.77
CA GLU A 23 -6.99 18.03 -15.67
C GLU A 23 -5.80 18.98 -15.93
N ASN A 24 -4.95 19.18 -14.92
CA ASN A 24 -3.73 19.98 -15.04
C ASN A 24 -2.56 19.25 -15.73
N GLY A 25 -2.75 17.99 -16.15
CA GLY A 25 -1.71 17.15 -16.76
C GLY A 25 -0.58 16.77 -15.79
N GLU A 26 -0.85 16.70 -14.49
CA GLU A 26 0.18 16.44 -13.47
C GLU A 26 0.34 14.94 -13.17
N ASP A 27 0.50 14.11 -14.20
CA ASP A 27 0.56 12.64 -14.08
C ASP A 27 1.72 12.15 -13.18
N LYS A 28 2.84 12.88 -13.17
CA LYS A 28 4.01 12.55 -12.32
C LYS A 28 3.73 12.81 -10.84
N LEU A 29 3.01 13.89 -10.52
CA LEU A 29 2.57 14.16 -9.15
C LEU A 29 1.52 13.13 -8.73
N LEU A 30 0.58 12.81 -9.62
CA LEU A 30 -0.44 11.80 -9.36
C LEU A 30 0.18 10.43 -9.04
N SER A 31 1.14 9.95 -9.83
CA SER A 31 1.84 8.68 -9.59
C SER A 31 2.62 8.68 -8.25
N ALA A 32 3.19 9.82 -7.86
CA ALA A 32 3.87 9.96 -6.58
C ALA A 32 2.89 9.94 -5.39
N VAL A 33 1.68 10.48 -5.56
CA VAL A 33 0.60 10.41 -4.57
C VAL A 33 0.08 8.98 -4.43
N GLU A 34 -0.18 8.28 -5.53
CA GLU A 34 -0.66 6.89 -5.53
C GLU A 34 0.31 5.93 -4.84
N SER A 35 1.62 6.18 -5.00
CA SER A 35 2.67 5.39 -4.35
C SER A 35 2.99 5.82 -2.91
N GLY A 36 2.24 6.77 -2.35
CA GLY A 36 2.42 7.25 -0.98
C GLY A 36 3.72 8.03 -0.74
N ARG A 37 4.44 8.41 -1.81
CA ARG A 37 5.71 9.12 -1.71
C ARG A 37 5.53 10.58 -1.36
N ILE A 38 4.40 11.19 -1.73
CA ILE A 38 4.04 12.56 -1.40
C ILE A 38 2.58 12.64 -0.96
N PRO A 39 2.21 13.53 -0.02
CA PRO A 39 0.82 13.80 0.32
C PRO A 39 0.05 14.44 -0.84
N ILE A 40 -1.24 14.11 -0.98
CA ILE A 40 -2.10 14.66 -2.04
C ILE A 40 -2.25 16.18 -1.96
N TYR A 41 -2.33 16.75 -0.76
CA TYR A 41 -2.51 18.19 -0.56
C TYR A 41 -1.32 18.98 -1.15
N ILE A 42 -0.09 18.51 -0.92
CA ILE A 42 1.13 19.08 -1.49
C ILE A 42 1.16 18.97 -3.01
N ALA A 43 0.73 17.84 -3.56
CA ALA A 43 0.64 17.67 -5.01
C ALA A 43 -0.31 18.71 -5.63
N VAL A 44 -1.47 18.95 -5.02
CA VAL A 44 -2.42 19.97 -5.47
C VAL A 44 -1.83 21.37 -5.40
N GLU A 45 -1.13 21.72 -4.32
CA GLU A 45 -0.49 23.05 -4.21
C GLU A 45 0.60 23.25 -5.28
N ILE A 46 1.45 22.24 -5.51
CA ILE A 46 2.49 22.28 -6.54
C ILE A 46 1.89 22.40 -7.96
N SER A 47 0.72 21.79 -8.19
CA SER A 47 0.02 21.90 -9.48
C SER A 47 -0.38 23.35 -9.81
N ARG A 48 -0.72 24.13 -8.77
CA ARG A 48 -1.18 25.52 -8.86
C ARG A 48 -0.05 26.54 -8.81
N ALA A 49 1.02 26.22 -8.08
CA ALA A 49 2.15 27.11 -7.84
C ALA A 49 3.09 27.25 -9.06
N LYS A 50 3.69 28.43 -9.22
CA LYS A 50 4.76 28.71 -10.19
C LYS A 50 6.13 28.64 -9.49
N GLY A 51 7.22 28.51 -10.25
CA GLY A 51 8.54 28.06 -9.76
C GLY A 51 9.06 28.68 -8.45
N VAL A 52 8.86 29.98 -8.22
CA VAL A 52 9.28 30.68 -7.00
C VAL A 52 8.42 30.29 -5.79
N ASP A 53 7.11 30.15 -5.98
CA ASP A 53 6.14 29.82 -4.94
C ASP A 53 6.34 28.38 -4.42
N ILE A 54 6.83 27.48 -5.27
CA ILE A 54 7.07 26.07 -4.93
C ILE A 54 8.22 25.94 -3.92
N GLN A 55 9.28 26.73 -4.04
CA GLN A 55 10.41 26.65 -3.10
C GLN A 55 10.00 27.11 -1.70
N HIS A 56 9.21 28.18 -1.61
CA HIS A 56 8.66 28.66 -0.35
C HIS A 56 7.78 27.59 0.29
N LEU A 57 6.88 26.98 -0.49
CA LEU A 57 5.98 25.94 -0.02
C LEU A 57 6.74 24.73 0.58
N LEU A 58 7.80 24.28 -0.09
CA LEU A 58 8.60 23.16 0.41
C LEU A 58 9.36 23.50 1.70
N LEU A 59 9.79 24.76 1.85
CA LEU A 59 10.47 25.22 3.04
C LEU A 59 9.49 25.32 4.23
N GLU A 60 8.31 25.87 3.99
CA GLU A 60 7.25 26.00 4.99
C GLU A 60 6.79 24.62 5.49
N GLY A 61 6.51 23.69 4.56
CA GLY A 61 6.14 22.31 4.91
C GLY A 61 7.24 21.53 5.63
N PHE A 62 8.52 21.86 5.38
CA PHE A 62 9.63 21.27 6.14
C PHE A 62 9.68 21.81 7.57
N ASN A 63 9.54 23.14 7.72
CA ASN A 63 9.60 23.80 9.02
C ASN A 63 8.40 23.48 9.91
N SER A 64 7.22 23.26 9.32
CA SER A 64 6.02 22.81 10.03
C SER A 64 6.06 21.33 10.41
N GLY A 65 6.98 20.54 9.83
CA GLY A 65 7.11 19.10 10.03
C GLY A 65 6.14 18.25 9.18
N GLU A 66 5.34 18.87 8.31
CA GLU A 66 4.42 18.18 7.42
C GLU A 66 5.13 17.44 6.27
N LEU A 67 6.33 17.91 5.92
CA LEU A 67 7.21 17.30 4.92
C LEU A 67 8.52 16.82 5.54
N ASN A 68 8.84 15.56 5.31
CA ASN A 68 10.14 15.00 5.65
C ASN A 68 11.18 15.24 4.53
N SER A 69 12.47 15.11 4.87
CA SER A 69 13.58 15.30 3.93
C SER A 69 13.50 14.38 2.71
N LYS A 70 12.98 13.15 2.86
CA LYS A 70 12.78 12.19 1.77
C LYS A 70 11.69 12.65 0.79
N GLN A 71 10.59 13.18 1.29
CA GLN A 71 9.48 13.75 0.52
C GLN A 71 9.95 14.97 -0.27
N ILE A 72 10.73 15.86 0.34
CA ILE A 72 11.31 17.02 -0.36
C ILE A 72 12.22 16.57 -1.50
N GLY A 73 13.06 15.55 -1.26
CA GLY A 73 13.90 14.96 -2.31
C GLY A 73 13.08 14.37 -3.46
N ALA A 74 11.99 13.65 -3.15
CA ALA A 74 11.08 13.10 -4.16
C ALA A 74 10.40 14.21 -4.97
N ILE A 75 9.90 15.26 -4.31
CA ILE A 75 9.26 16.40 -4.97
C ILE A 75 10.22 17.13 -5.89
N LYS A 76 11.45 17.44 -5.43
CA LYS A 76 12.48 18.08 -6.25
C LYS A 76 12.78 17.29 -7.53
N ARG A 77 12.83 15.96 -7.42
CA ARG A 77 13.04 15.07 -8.58
C ARG A 77 11.86 15.09 -9.56
N ILE A 78 10.63 15.18 -9.05
CA ILE A 78 9.43 15.31 -9.90
C ILE A 78 9.43 16.66 -10.61
N LEU A 79 9.78 17.74 -9.89
CA LEU A 79 9.88 19.09 -10.46
C LEU A 79 10.96 19.18 -11.55
N SER A 80 12.14 18.60 -11.33
CA SER A 80 13.18 18.56 -12.37
C SER A 80 12.72 17.79 -13.61
N GLN A 81 11.95 16.71 -13.43
CA GLN A 81 11.37 15.98 -14.56
C GLN A 81 10.24 16.76 -15.26
N ARG A 82 9.52 17.62 -14.53
CA ARG A 82 8.48 18.51 -15.07
C ARG A 82 9.10 19.62 -15.92
N GLU A 83 10.26 20.16 -15.54
CA GLU A 83 11.00 21.14 -16.34
C GLU A 83 11.50 20.54 -17.65
N THR A 84 11.97 19.29 -17.66
CA THR A 84 12.53 18.66 -18.86
C THR A 84 11.48 18.13 -19.85
N SER A 85 10.30 17.70 -19.37
CA SER A 85 9.30 17.01 -20.20
C SER A 85 7.94 17.70 -20.25
N GLY A 86 7.75 18.83 -19.55
CA GLY A 86 6.47 19.51 -19.45
C GLY A 86 5.44 18.83 -18.54
N LYS A 87 4.30 19.50 -18.37
CA LYS A 87 3.09 18.97 -17.73
C LYS A 87 2.32 18.15 -18.78
N GLY A 88 1.96 16.90 -18.47
CA GLY A 88 1.15 16.05 -19.34
C GLY A 88 1.95 15.17 -20.31
N SER A 89 3.26 15.04 -20.15
CA SER A 89 4.00 14.02 -20.91
C SER A 89 3.61 12.64 -20.38
N ASP A 90 2.83 11.92 -21.19
CA ASP A 90 2.51 10.52 -21.03
C ASP A 90 3.80 9.71 -20.83
N ASN A 91 4.12 9.46 -19.57
CA ASN A 91 5.10 8.46 -19.16
C ASN A 91 4.56 7.03 -19.32
N ASN A 92 3.58 6.82 -20.22
CA ASN A 92 3.44 5.51 -20.87
C ASN A 92 4.62 5.22 -21.81
N SER A 93 5.48 6.22 -22.07
CA SER A 93 6.86 5.98 -22.47
C SER A 93 7.66 5.44 -21.28
N PHE A 94 7.76 4.12 -21.25
CA PHE A 94 8.77 3.37 -20.53
C PHE A 94 10.17 4.00 -20.75
N VAL A 95 10.56 4.97 -19.90
CA VAL A 95 11.89 5.61 -19.77
C VAL A 95 12.81 5.41 -20.99
N GLN A 96 12.60 6.19 -22.05
CA GLN A 96 13.57 6.32 -23.13
C GLN A 96 14.36 7.61 -22.88
N GLY A 97 15.41 7.55 -22.05
CA GLY A 97 16.30 8.72 -21.89
C GLY A 97 17.18 8.76 -20.64
N VAL A 98 16.78 8.12 -19.54
CA VAL A 98 17.76 7.72 -18.53
C VAL A 98 18.25 6.36 -19.01
N LYS A 99 19.55 6.19 -19.23
CA LYS A 99 20.14 4.85 -19.33
C LYS A 99 19.82 4.14 -18.01
N LYS A 100 18.64 3.50 -17.90
CA LYS A 100 18.40 2.46 -16.92
C LYS A 100 19.58 1.53 -17.11
N LYS A 101 20.45 1.46 -16.10
CA LYS A 101 21.52 0.46 -16.04
C LYS A 101 20.85 -0.83 -16.51
N ARG A 102 21.27 -1.35 -17.67
CA ARG A 102 20.71 -2.60 -18.17
C ARG A 102 21.02 -3.59 -17.06
N ILE A 103 19.99 -4.05 -16.34
CA ILE A 103 20.14 -5.09 -15.33
C ILE A 103 20.97 -6.17 -16.00
N THR A 104 22.16 -6.41 -15.47
CA THR A 104 23.04 -7.44 -16.02
C THR A 104 22.37 -8.80 -15.78
N SER A 105 22.69 -9.81 -16.59
CA SER A 105 22.11 -11.16 -16.38
C SER A 105 22.37 -11.67 -14.95
N ASP A 106 23.46 -11.23 -14.33
CA ASP A 106 23.81 -11.57 -12.95
C ASP A 106 22.92 -10.84 -11.94
N GLU A 107 22.65 -9.55 -12.14
CA GLU A 107 21.74 -8.75 -11.30
C GLU A 107 20.29 -9.25 -11.40
N LEU A 108 19.86 -9.73 -12.58
CA LEU A 108 18.54 -10.38 -12.74
C LEU A 108 18.46 -11.71 -12.02
N LYS A 109 19.54 -12.51 -12.09
CA LYS A 109 19.62 -13.81 -11.42
C LYS A 109 19.61 -13.66 -9.91
N GLU A 110 20.33 -12.68 -9.38
CA GLU A 110 20.35 -12.37 -7.95
C GLU A 110 18.97 -11.92 -7.46
N LEU A 111 18.34 -10.99 -8.18
CA LEU A 111 16.98 -10.53 -7.88
C LEU A 111 15.97 -11.68 -7.94
N TYR A 112 16.05 -12.56 -8.94
CA TYR A 112 15.18 -13.72 -9.04
C TYR A 112 15.40 -14.67 -7.84
N GLN A 113 16.65 -14.95 -7.49
CA GLN A 113 16.98 -15.79 -6.33
C GLN A 113 16.48 -15.18 -5.02
N GLU A 114 16.57 -13.87 -4.84
CA GLU A 114 16.04 -13.18 -3.67
C GLU A 114 14.51 -13.26 -3.58
N ASN A 115 13.82 -13.05 -4.70
CA ASN A 115 12.37 -13.21 -4.76
C ASN A 115 11.96 -14.65 -4.44
N VAL A 116 12.60 -15.65 -5.07
CA VAL A 116 12.33 -17.07 -4.79
C VAL A 116 12.55 -17.42 -3.31
N LYS A 117 13.64 -16.92 -2.70
CA LYS A 117 13.88 -17.11 -1.26
C LYS A 117 12.76 -16.50 -0.42
N THR A 118 12.34 -15.29 -0.75
CA THR A 118 11.27 -14.58 -0.04
C THR A 118 9.94 -15.33 -0.14
N HIS A 119 9.55 -15.75 -1.35
CA HIS A 119 8.36 -16.55 -1.59
C HIS A 119 8.40 -17.88 -0.83
N LYS A 120 9.54 -18.56 -0.83
CA LYS A 120 9.71 -19.82 -0.10
C LYS A 120 9.53 -19.62 1.41
N ILE A 121 10.08 -18.55 1.99
CA ILE A 121 9.90 -18.22 3.40
C ILE A 121 8.43 -17.95 3.73
N ILE A 122 7.74 -17.19 2.88
CA ILE A 122 6.30 -16.91 3.05
C ILE A 122 5.51 -18.21 2.99
N HIS A 123 5.74 -19.05 1.98
CA HIS A 123 5.09 -20.35 1.84
C HIS A 123 5.29 -21.24 3.08
N THR A 124 6.54 -21.44 3.51
CA THR A 124 6.83 -22.25 4.71
C THR A 124 6.17 -21.70 5.97
N ARG A 125 6.11 -20.36 6.14
CA ARG A 125 5.43 -19.73 7.28
C ARG A 125 3.91 -19.90 7.20
N SER A 126 3.32 -19.80 6.02
CA SER A 126 1.89 -20.03 5.80
C SER A 126 1.51 -21.46 6.12
N GLU A 127 2.27 -22.45 5.61
CA GLU A 127 2.07 -23.87 5.91
C GLU A 127 2.12 -24.16 7.42
N PHE A 128 3.12 -23.62 8.11
CA PHE A 128 3.23 -23.76 9.57
C PHE A 128 2.05 -23.12 10.31
N THR A 129 1.62 -21.94 9.86
CA THR A 129 0.50 -21.20 10.48
C THR A 129 -0.82 -21.94 10.28
N ILE A 130 -1.09 -22.44 9.07
CA ILE A 130 -2.27 -23.24 8.74
C ILE A 130 -2.30 -24.51 9.60
N SER A 131 -1.18 -25.23 9.67
CA SER A 131 -1.06 -26.44 10.50
C SER A 131 -1.34 -26.16 11.97
N SER A 132 -0.77 -25.07 12.51
CA SER A 132 -0.97 -24.67 13.91
C SER A 132 -2.42 -24.26 14.19
N LEU A 133 -3.04 -23.49 13.29
CA LEU A 133 -4.45 -23.09 13.41
C LEU A 133 -5.39 -24.30 13.33
N MET A 134 -5.09 -25.30 12.51
CA MET A 134 -5.87 -26.53 12.41
C MET A 134 -5.86 -27.30 13.74
N VAL A 135 -4.69 -27.42 14.38
CA VAL A 135 -4.57 -28.04 15.71
C VAL A 135 -5.36 -27.26 16.75
N VAL A 136 -5.23 -25.93 16.79
CA VAL A 136 -5.96 -25.07 17.73
C VAL A 136 -7.47 -25.21 17.52
N LYS A 137 -7.94 -25.20 16.27
CA LYS A 137 -9.35 -25.40 15.94
C LYS A 137 -9.86 -26.75 16.46
N GLU A 138 -9.12 -27.84 16.22
CA GLU A 138 -9.53 -29.17 16.66
C GLU A 138 -9.59 -29.27 18.19
N ILE A 139 -8.62 -28.67 18.89
CA ILE A 139 -8.63 -28.60 20.36
C ILE A 139 -9.86 -27.83 20.83
N MET A 140 -10.13 -26.66 20.25
CA MET A 140 -11.28 -25.83 20.63
C MET A 140 -12.61 -26.55 20.37
N VAL A 141 -12.76 -27.23 19.23
CA VAL A 141 -13.96 -28.04 18.92
C VAL A 141 -14.14 -29.15 19.95
N ASN A 142 -13.08 -29.87 20.30
CA ASN A 142 -13.17 -30.96 21.28
C ASN A 142 -13.47 -30.45 22.70
N LEU A 143 -12.86 -29.34 23.12
CA LEU A 143 -13.14 -28.72 24.41
C LEU A 143 -14.58 -28.22 24.51
N LEU A 144 -15.09 -27.53 23.49
CA LEU A 144 -16.46 -27.00 23.46
C LEU A 144 -17.53 -28.09 23.33
N ARG A 145 -17.19 -29.31 22.89
CA ARG A 145 -18.09 -30.47 22.93
C ARG A 145 -18.23 -31.06 24.34
N ASN A 146 -17.32 -30.76 25.25
CA ASN A 146 -17.41 -31.20 26.64
C ASN A 146 -18.40 -30.31 27.42
N ARG A 147 -19.45 -30.93 27.96
CA ARG A 147 -20.49 -30.25 28.75
C ARG A 147 -19.94 -29.63 30.03
N GLU A 148 -19.09 -30.33 30.78
CA GLU A 148 -18.51 -29.80 32.02
C GLU A 148 -17.68 -28.52 31.77
N PHE A 149 -16.95 -28.50 30.66
CA PHE A 149 -16.16 -27.34 30.25
C PHE A 149 -17.06 -26.17 29.82
N SER A 150 -18.13 -26.44 29.08
CA SER A 150 -19.09 -25.43 28.61
C SER A 150 -19.91 -24.83 29.75
N ASP A 151 -20.28 -25.66 30.72
CA ASP A 151 -20.98 -25.25 31.94
C ASP A 151 -20.08 -24.35 32.79
N LEU A 152 -18.80 -24.71 32.95
CA LEU A 152 -17.81 -23.88 33.65
C LEU A 152 -17.61 -22.51 32.98
N LEU A 153 -17.47 -22.47 31.65
CA LEU A 153 -17.36 -21.21 30.89
C LEU A 153 -18.59 -20.32 31.07
N SER A 154 -19.78 -20.92 31.17
CA SER A 154 -21.05 -20.22 31.40
C SER A 154 -21.13 -19.60 32.79
N VAL A 155 -20.63 -20.29 33.81
CA VAL A 155 -20.54 -19.76 35.19
C VAL A 155 -19.57 -18.59 35.26
N GLU A 156 -18.44 -18.68 34.55
CA GLU A 156 -17.38 -17.65 34.55
C GLU A 156 -17.63 -16.50 33.55
N SER A 157 -18.79 -16.47 32.88
CA SER A 157 -19.16 -15.46 31.87
C SER A 157 -18.19 -15.37 30.67
N LEU A 158 -17.53 -16.47 30.31
CA LEU A 158 -16.58 -16.57 29.19
C LEU A 158 -17.22 -17.19 27.94
N ASN A 159 -18.39 -16.68 27.57
CA ASN A 159 -19.23 -17.28 26.53
C ASN A 159 -18.83 -16.87 25.10
N SER A 160 -17.88 -15.95 24.95
CA SER A 160 -17.41 -15.49 23.64
C SER A 160 -16.23 -16.34 23.17
N VAL A 161 -16.52 -17.40 22.41
CA VAL A 161 -15.48 -18.08 21.64
C VAL A 161 -15.16 -17.24 20.40
N PRO A 162 -13.88 -17.01 20.05
CA PRO A 162 -13.53 -16.32 18.81
C PRO A 162 -14.05 -17.12 17.60
N ALA A 163 -15.18 -16.69 17.03
CA ALA A 163 -15.81 -17.31 15.86
C ALA A 163 -14.82 -17.48 14.69
N PHE A 164 -13.84 -16.58 14.61
CA PHE A 164 -12.77 -16.62 13.61
C PHE A 164 -11.98 -17.94 13.58
N ILE A 165 -11.72 -18.57 14.73
CA ILE A 165 -10.95 -19.82 14.84
C ILE A 165 -11.77 -21.02 14.35
N LEU A 166 -13.09 -20.98 14.55
CA LEU A 166 -13.99 -22.08 14.17
C LEU A 166 -14.36 -22.02 12.68
N ASP A 167 -14.58 -20.80 12.15
CA ASP A 167 -15.13 -20.61 10.81
C ASP A 167 -14.08 -20.54 9.68
N ASN A 168 -12.82 -20.11 9.94
CA ASN A 168 -11.90 -19.68 8.87
C ASN A 168 -10.70 -20.60 8.56
N VAL A 169 -10.66 -21.83 9.07
CA VAL A 169 -9.63 -22.80 8.65
C VAL A 169 -10.13 -23.57 7.42
N ASP A 170 -10.05 -22.95 6.24
CA ASP A 170 -10.23 -23.61 4.96
C ASP A 170 -8.87 -23.70 4.23
N PRO A 171 -8.27 -24.90 4.11
CA PRO A 171 -6.97 -25.08 3.47
C PRO A 171 -6.96 -24.72 1.97
N ALA A 172 -8.12 -24.72 1.30
CA ALA A 172 -8.19 -24.45 -0.15
C ALA A 172 -7.93 -22.97 -0.49
N ARG A 173 -8.31 -22.03 0.39
CA ARG A 173 -8.19 -20.59 0.13
C ARG A 173 -6.75 -20.07 0.01
N GLY A 174 -5.77 -20.79 0.53
CA GLY A 174 -4.34 -20.41 0.47
C GLY A 174 -3.63 -20.85 -0.82
N LEU A 175 -4.17 -21.84 -1.53
CA LEU A 175 -3.53 -22.50 -2.68
C LEU A 175 -4.12 -22.05 -4.03
N GLU A 176 -5.25 -21.34 -4.05
CA GLU A 176 -5.94 -20.92 -5.27
C GLU A 176 -5.45 -19.57 -5.86
N ASN A 177 -4.38 -18.99 -5.30
CA ASN A 177 -3.81 -17.71 -5.78
C ASN A 177 -2.41 -17.87 -6.41
N GLU A 178 -2.14 -19.01 -7.04
CA GLU A 178 -0.98 -19.19 -7.95
C GLU A 178 -1.40 -19.18 -9.42
#